data_AF-A0A4U7DQS0-F1
#
_entry.id   AF-A0A4U7DQS0-F1
#
_cell.length_a   1.000
_cell.length_b   1.000
_cell.length_c   1.000
_cell.angle_alpha   90.00
_cell.angle_beta   90.00
_cell.angle_gamma   90.00
#
_symmetry.space_group_name_H-M   'P 1'
#
loop_
_entity.id
_entity.type
_entity.pdbx_description
1 polymer ?
#
loop_
_entity_poly.entity_id
_entity_poly.type
_entity_poly.pdbx_seq_one_letter_code
_entity_poly.pdbx_strand_id
1 'polypeptide(L)'
;ARLEVRFWYPAGVDQEYYRINWVEPDRNLMLGFHQDADHPDLGPCHIQLSHEDTPVDRHRASFLDAHPLAVLDDRLQQFPAAVEAIRWENETPSLPTWPV
;
A
#
# COMPACT_ATOMS: atom_id res chain seq x y z
N ALA A 1 2.80 -16.39 1.58
CA ALA A 1 2.34 -14.99 1.61
C ALA A 1 1.11 -14.85 2.50
N ARG A 2 0.79 -13.65 2.96
CA ARG A 2 -0.38 -13.34 3.80
C ARG A 2 -0.86 -11.90 3.58
N LEU A 3 -2.14 -11.66 3.86
CA LEU A 3 -2.71 -10.32 3.89
C LEU A 3 -2.76 -9.82 5.34
N GLU A 4 -2.28 -8.61 5.57
CA GLU A 4 -2.42 -7.86 6.83
C GLU A 4 -3.34 -6.66 6.61
N VAL A 5 -4.35 -6.53 7.47
CA VAL A 5 -5.37 -5.48 7.34
C VAL A 5 -5.51 -4.77 8.66
N ARG A 6 -5.44 -3.44 8.62
CA ARG A 6 -5.73 -2.58 9.76
C ARG A 6 -6.53 -1.37 9.30
N PHE A 7 -7.60 -1.08 10.02
CA PHE A 7 -8.33 0.18 9.97
C PHE A 7 -8.28 0.84 11.35
N TRP A 8 -8.18 2.17 11.39
CA TRP A 8 -8.26 2.91 12.65
C TRP A 8 -8.77 4.35 12.43
N TYR A 9 -9.19 4.99 13.52
CA TYR A 9 -9.91 6.26 13.51
C TYR A 9 -9.20 7.24 14.45
N PRO A 10 -8.19 8.00 13.97
CA PRO A 10 -7.60 9.07 14.75
C PRO A 10 -8.65 10.11 15.16
N ALA A 11 -8.46 10.76 16.31
CA ALA A 11 -9.31 11.89 16.68
C ALA A 11 -8.99 13.11 15.82
N GLY A 12 -10.01 13.83 15.35
CA GLY A 12 -9.84 15.08 14.62
C GLY A 12 -9.43 14.94 13.15
N VAL A 13 -9.62 13.75 12.56
CA VAL A 13 -9.51 13.55 11.10
C VAL A 13 -10.89 13.25 10.53
N ASP A 14 -11.12 13.71 9.31
CA ASP A 14 -12.40 13.56 8.61
C ASP A 14 -12.54 12.19 7.92
N GLN A 15 -11.45 11.42 7.84
CA GLN A 15 -11.40 10.13 7.13
C GLN A 15 -10.73 9.03 7.98
N GLU A 16 -11.14 7.78 7.76
CA GLU A 16 -10.51 6.61 8.36
C GLU A 16 -9.09 6.41 7.87
N TYR A 17 -8.21 5.87 8.70
CA TYR A 17 -6.89 5.43 8.27
C TYR A 17 -6.87 3.93 8.05
N TYR A 18 -6.06 3.48 7.10
CA TYR A 18 -5.84 2.06 6.87
C TYR A 18 -4.44 1.72 6.40
N ARG A 19 -4.05 0.48 6.67
CA ARG A 19 -2.93 -0.20 6.02
C ARG A 19 -3.39 -1.58 5.63
N ILE A 20 -3.30 -1.87 4.33
CA ILE A 20 -3.61 -3.16 3.76
C ILE A 20 -2.33 -3.62 3.07
N ASN A 21 -1.73 -4.70 3.57
CA ASN A 21 -0.42 -5.17 3.12
C ASN A 21 -0.50 -6.61 2.61
N TRP A 22 0.03 -6.84 1.42
CA TRP A 22 0.46 -8.15 0.95
C TRP A 22 1.91 -8.39 1.39
N VAL A 23 2.14 -9.45 2.15
CA VAL A 23 3.46 -9.76 2.71
C VAL A 23 3.93 -11.14 2.27
N GLU A 24 5.17 -11.21 1.78
CA GLU A 24 5.88 -12.43 1.39
C GLU A 24 7.12 -12.62 2.29
N PRO A 25 6.98 -13.29 3.45
CA PRO A 25 8.06 -13.41 4.43
C PRO A 25 9.33 -14.06 3.87
N ASP A 26 9.18 -15.10 3.06
CA ASP A 26 10.30 -15.84 2.46
C ASP A 26 11.14 -14.99 1.48
N ARG A 27 10.57 -13.87 1.00
CA ARG A 27 11.23 -12.90 0.10
C ARG A 27 11.56 -11.58 0.78
N ASN A 28 11.30 -11.47 2.09
CA ASN A 28 11.37 -10.23 2.85
C ASN A 28 10.73 -9.04 2.12
N LEU A 29 9.55 -9.26 1.54
CA LEU A 29 8.86 -8.31 0.66
C LEU A 29 7.49 -7.94 1.24
N MET A 30 7.16 -6.65 1.21
CA MET A 30 5.83 -6.15 1.53
C MET A 30 5.39 -5.13 0.47
N LEU A 31 4.17 -5.28 -0.03
CA LEU A 31 3.51 -4.28 -0.87
C LEU A 31 2.19 -3.90 -0.18
N GLY A 32 1.94 -2.61 0.01
CA GLY A 32 0.75 -2.19 0.75
C GLY A 32 0.16 -0.86 0.31
N PHE A 33 -1.17 -0.75 0.41
CA PHE A 33 -1.90 0.49 0.26
C PHE A 33 -2.16 1.10 1.64
N HIS A 34 -1.73 2.33 1.83
CA HIS A 34 -1.81 3.05 3.09
C HIS A 34 -2.60 4.34 2.89
N GLN A 35 -3.52 4.61 3.81
CA GLN A 35 -4.18 5.90 4.00
C GLN A 35 -3.85 6.35 5.42
N ASP A 36 -2.90 7.26 5.54
CA ASP A 36 -2.42 7.81 6.80
C ASP A 36 -1.76 9.19 6.57
N ALA A 37 -1.19 9.77 7.62
CA ALA A 37 -0.55 11.09 7.57
C ALA A 37 0.99 11.03 7.45
N ASP A 38 1.57 9.85 7.17
CA ASP A 38 3.02 9.68 7.24
C ASP A 38 3.75 10.31 6.03
N HIS A 39 3.06 10.46 4.90
CA HIS A 39 3.64 10.89 3.62
C HIS A 39 2.80 12.00 2.94
N PRO A 40 2.75 13.22 3.51
CA PRO A 40 1.88 14.30 3.03
C PRO A 40 2.16 14.76 1.59
N ASP A 41 3.38 14.55 1.09
CA ASP A 41 3.78 14.84 -0.29
C ASP A 41 3.07 13.94 -1.32
N LEU A 42 2.71 12.71 -0.92
CA LEU A 42 1.99 11.75 -1.76
C LEU A 42 0.47 11.97 -1.71
N GLY A 43 -0.02 12.84 -0.83
CA GLY A 43 -1.44 13.01 -0.55
C GLY A 43 -1.96 12.00 0.48
N PRO A 44 -3.29 11.83 0.60
CA PRO A 44 -3.89 11.03 1.66
C PRO A 44 -3.72 9.52 1.48
N CYS A 45 -3.29 9.06 0.30
CA CYS A 45 -3.16 7.64 -0.04
C CYS A 45 -1.89 7.39 -0.82
N HIS A 46 -1.21 6.29 -0.50
CA HIS A 46 -0.06 5.83 -1.25
C HIS A 46 0.02 4.30 -1.28
N ILE A 47 0.70 3.78 -2.28
CA ILE A 47 1.20 2.41 -2.30
C ILE A 47 2.68 2.43 -1.89
N GLN A 48 3.09 1.49 -1.07
CA GLN A 48 4.46 1.32 -0.61
C GLN A 48 4.96 -0.08 -0.93
N LEU A 49 6.15 -0.16 -1.52
CA LEU A 49 6.93 -1.39 -1.63
C LEU A 49 8.06 -1.33 -0.59
N SER A 50 8.24 -2.42 0.16
CA SER A 50 9.32 -2.61 1.11
C SER A 50 10.05 -3.92 0.84
N HIS A 51 11.36 -3.89 0.99
CA HIS A 51 12.26 -5.03 0.87
C HIS A 51 13.31 -4.96 1.98
N GLU A 52 13.63 -6.09 2.60
CA GLU A 52 14.57 -6.12 3.74
C GLU A 52 14.19 -5.15 4.86
N ASP A 53 12.90 -5.17 5.24
CA ASP A 53 12.30 -4.28 6.25
C ASP A 53 12.44 -2.77 5.95
N THR A 54 12.87 -2.40 4.74
CA THR A 54 13.12 -1.02 4.32
C THR A 54 12.15 -0.63 3.19
N PRO A 55 11.46 0.53 3.28
CA PRO A 55 10.71 1.07 2.15
C PRO A 55 11.65 1.38 0.98
N VAL A 56 11.40 0.77 -0.19
CA VAL A 56 12.20 0.97 -1.40
C VAL A 56 11.51 1.90 -2.40
N ASP A 57 10.18 1.85 -2.50
CA ASP A 57 9.40 2.73 -3.37
C ASP A 57 8.08 3.15 -2.72
N ARG A 58 7.63 4.35 -3.08
CA ARG A 58 6.32 4.88 -2.73
C ARG A 58 5.74 5.68 -3.89
N HIS A 59 4.45 5.48 -4.13
CA HIS A 59 3.71 6.24 -5.14
C HIS A 59 2.36 6.65 -4.58
N ARG A 60 1.85 7.80 -5.03
CA ARG A 60 0.47 8.20 -4.77
C ARG A 60 -0.49 7.09 -5.23
N ALA A 61 -1.57 6.92 -4.49
CA ALA A 61 -2.70 6.08 -4.89
C ALA A 61 -4.00 6.91 -4.83
N SER A 62 -5.01 6.52 -5.60
CA SER A 62 -6.31 7.19 -5.59
C SER A 62 -6.93 7.12 -4.20
N PHE A 63 -7.43 8.26 -3.69
CA PHE A 63 -8.17 8.31 -2.43
C PHE A 63 -9.57 7.69 -2.61
N LEU A 64 -10.02 6.93 -1.61
CA LEU A 64 -11.33 6.27 -1.62
C LEU A 64 -12.19 6.82 -0.48
N ASP A 65 -13.14 7.68 -0.81
CA ASP A 65 -14.17 8.16 0.12
C ASP A 65 -15.29 7.12 0.27
N ALA A 66 -14.99 6.03 0.96
CA ALA A 66 -15.87 4.88 1.06
C ALA A 66 -15.75 4.16 2.41
N HIS A 67 -16.79 3.41 2.77
CA HIS A 67 -16.79 2.58 3.96
C HIS A 67 -15.59 1.59 3.95
N PRO A 68 -14.95 1.32 5.11
CA PRO A 68 -13.75 0.46 5.20
C PRO A 68 -13.81 -0.87 4.46
N LEU A 69 -14.98 -1.53 4.48
CA LEU A 69 -15.17 -2.79 3.75
C LEU A 69 -15.11 -2.63 2.23
N ALA A 70 -15.62 -1.51 1.69
CA ALA A 70 -15.54 -1.18 0.27
C ALA A 70 -14.10 -0.81 -0.12
N VAL A 71 -13.39 -0.09 0.74
CA VAL A 71 -11.94 0.16 0.58
C VAL A 71 -11.16 -1.14 0.52
N LEU A 72 -11.45 -2.10 1.42
CA LEU A 72 -10.80 -3.40 1.40
C LEU A 72 -11.05 -4.16 0.10
N ASP A 73 -12.30 -4.22 -0.36
CA ASP A 73 -12.65 -4.89 -1.63
C ASP A 73 -11.92 -4.26 -2.83
N ASP A 74 -11.93 -2.93 -2.92
CA ASP A 74 -11.28 -2.20 -4.01
C ASP A 74 -9.76 -2.43 -4.02
N ARG A 75 -9.09 -2.36 -2.85
CA ARG A 75 -7.65 -2.65 -2.75
C ARG A 75 -7.32 -4.11 -3.03
N LEU A 76 -8.18 -5.05 -2.65
CA LEU A 76 -8.02 -6.46 -2.98
C LEU A 76 -8.01 -6.71 -4.49
N GLN A 77 -8.82 -5.97 -5.24
CA GLN A 77 -8.84 -6.04 -6.71
C GLN A 77 -7.57 -5.43 -7.34
N GLN A 78 -6.89 -4.50 -6.67
CA GLN A 78 -5.67 -3.86 -7.17
C GLN A 78 -4.38 -4.65 -6.91
N PHE A 79 -4.31 -5.47 -5.85
CA PHE A 79 -3.09 -6.20 -5.49
C PHE A 79 -2.50 -7.08 -6.60
N PRO A 80 -3.28 -7.85 -7.38
CA PRO A 80 -2.71 -8.68 -8.44
C PRO A 80 -1.88 -7.86 -9.43
N ALA A 81 -2.44 -6.77 -9.95
CA ALA A 81 -1.74 -5.86 -10.85
C ALA A 81 -0.54 -5.17 -10.17
N ALA A 82 -0.67 -4.85 -8.88
CA ALA A 82 0.39 -4.23 -8.11
C ALA A 82 1.60 -5.14 -7.89
N VAL A 83 1.37 -6.41 -7.60
CA VAL A 83 2.41 -7.43 -7.47
C VAL A 83 3.06 -7.73 -8.82
N GLU A 84 2.26 -7.83 -9.89
CA GLU A 84 2.76 -8.02 -11.26
C GLU A 84 3.62 -6.86 -11.77
N ALA A 85 3.37 -5.64 -11.27
CA ALA A 85 4.13 -4.44 -11.64
C ALA A 85 5.53 -4.37 -11.01
N ILE A 86 5.83 -5.21 -10.00
CA ILE A 86 7.15 -5.22 -9.33
C ILE A 86 8.20 -5.72 -10.32
N ARG A 87 9.26 -4.93 -10.49
CA ARG A 87 10.45 -5.30 -11.28
C ARG A 87 11.58 -5.68 -10.37
N TRP A 88 12.35 -6.69 -10.77
CA TRP A 88 13.53 -7.15 -10.04
C TRP A 88 14.77 -6.91 -10.89
N GLU A 89 15.73 -6.16 -10.33
CA GLU A 89 17.03 -5.91 -10.94
C GLU A 89 18.12 -6.11 -9.89
N ASN A 90 19.08 -7.01 -10.12
CA ASN A 90 20.17 -7.32 -9.18
C ASN A 90 19.66 -7.54 -7.73
N GLU A 91 18.64 -8.39 -7.56
CA GLU A 91 18.00 -8.71 -6.27
C GLU A 91 17.29 -7.53 -5.57
N THR A 92 17.26 -6.35 -6.21
CA THR A 92 16.52 -5.19 -5.72
C THR A 92 15.16 -5.11 -6.40
N PRO A 93 14.05 -5.17 -5.65
CA PRO A 93 12.73 -4.94 -6.22
C PRO A 93 12.46 -3.44 -6.35
N SER A 94 11.71 -3.07 -7.37
CA SER A 94 11.20 -1.71 -7.57
C SER A 94 9.77 -1.74 -8.07
N LEU A 95 9.02 -0.69 -7.74
CA LEU A 95 7.71 -0.38 -8.30
C LEU A 95 7.88 0.91 -9.13
N PRO A 96 7.97 0.85 -10.47
CA PRO A 96 8.38 2.01 -11.27
C PRO A 96 7.38 3.17 -11.24
N THR A 97 6.09 2.86 -11.28
CA THR A 97 4.99 3.82 -11.30
C THR A 97 3.74 3.16 -10.73
N TRP A 98 2.84 3.97 -10.18
CA TRP A 98 1.49 3.53 -9.84
C TRP A 98 0.44 4.44 -10.52
N PRO A 99 -0.58 3.89 -11.21
CA PRO A 99 -1.66 4.69 -11.75
C PRO A 99 -2.51 5.28 -10.61
N VAL A 100 -2.84 6.57 -10.74
CA VAL A 100 -3.69 7.33 -9.80
C VAL A 100 -5.00 7.68 -10.45
#